data_AF-A0A635WG72-F1
#
_entry.id   AF-A0A635WG72-F1
#
_cell.length_a   1.000
_cell.length_b   1.000
_cell.length_c   1.000
_cell.angle_alpha   90.00
_cell.angle_beta   90.00
_cell.angle_gamma   90.00
#
_symmetry.space_group_name_H-M   'P 1'
#
loop_
_entity.id
_entity.type
_entity.pdbx_description
1 polymer ?
#
loop_
_entity_poly.entity_id
_entity_poly.type
_entity_poly.pdbx_seq_one_letter_code
_entity_poly.pdbx_strand_id
1 'polypeptide(L)'
;FGRAFTVNFNGSNTTITLKFKQEPGITYETLTTDQAAALDAKKCNVFVYYQNDTAILQQGVMSSGDFFDERHGLDWLQNYVQTNLYNLLYTSTTKVPQTDAGVTRLLSNVEQSMDQSVTNGLVAAGVWNGGPIGQLDSGDTLTKGYYVYAQLISEQAQADREARKAPVIQVACKLAGAVHFADVQINVVR
;
A
#
# COMPACT_ATOMS: atom_id res chain seq x y z
N PHE A 1 -10.37 -2.29 20.90
CA PHE A 1 -9.55 -1.41 20.04
C PHE A 1 -10.24 -1.24 18.70
N GLY A 2 -10.13 -0.07 18.06
CA GLY A 2 -10.72 0.17 16.74
C GLY A 2 -10.06 -0.70 15.67
N ARG A 3 -10.83 -1.18 14.69
CA ARG A 3 -10.38 -2.16 13.66
C ARG A 3 -9.09 -1.72 12.95
N ALA A 4 -9.00 -0.44 12.58
CA ALA A 4 -7.81 0.14 11.95
C ALA A 4 -6.54 -0.02 12.81
N PHE A 5 -6.64 0.17 14.12
CA PHE A 5 -5.51 0.07 15.06
C PHE A 5 -5.09 -1.37 15.39
N THR A 6 -5.87 -2.36 14.96
CA THR A 6 -5.58 -3.78 15.21
C THR A 6 -4.88 -4.47 14.05
N VAL A 7 -4.59 -3.74 12.96
CA VAL A 7 -3.86 -4.28 11.81
C VAL A 7 -2.41 -4.57 12.22
N ASN A 8 -2.03 -5.85 12.19
CA ASN A 8 -0.64 -6.25 12.39
C ASN A 8 0.06 -6.43 11.04
N PHE A 9 0.70 -5.37 10.55
CA PHE A 9 1.39 -5.38 9.25
C PHE A 9 2.60 -6.34 9.17
N ASN A 10 3.07 -6.89 10.29
CA ASN A 10 4.10 -7.94 10.32
C ASN A 10 3.51 -9.35 10.10
N GLY A 11 2.20 -9.52 10.17
CA GLY A 11 1.53 -10.79 9.90
C GLY A 11 1.24 -11.01 8.41
N SER A 12 0.75 -12.21 8.07
CA SER A 12 0.35 -12.57 6.71
C SER A 12 -1.13 -12.26 6.46
N ASN A 13 -1.45 -11.63 5.32
CA ASN A 13 -2.81 -11.27 4.90
C ASN A 13 -3.61 -10.51 5.99
N THR A 14 -2.98 -9.51 6.60
CA THR A 14 -3.54 -8.78 7.74
C THR A 14 -4.09 -7.41 7.38
N THR A 15 -3.79 -6.87 6.19
CA THR A 15 -4.38 -5.61 5.74
C THR A 15 -5.91 -5.69 5.73
N ILE A 16 -6.57 -4.57 6.01
CA ILE A 16 -8.03 -4.50 6.06
C ILE A 16 -8.52 -3.28 5.32
N THR A 17 -9.63 -3.43 4.60
CA THR A 17 -10.50 -2.32 4.27
C THR A 17 -11.57 -2.12 5.34
N LEU A 18 -12.08 -0.90 5.46
CA LEU A 18 -13.09 -0.53 6.45
C LEU A 18 -14.52 -0.81 5.99
N LYS A 19 -14.76 -0.87 4.67
CA LYS A 19 -16.08 -1.22 4.15
C LYS A 19 -16.51 -2.60 4.66
N PHE A 20 -17.80 -2.73 4.97
CA PHE A 20 -18.44 -3.96 5.47
C PHE A 20 -18.06 -4.37 6.90
N LYS A 21 -17.21 -3.62 7.60
CA LYS A 21 -16.83 -3.97 8.98
C LYS A 21 -17.90 -3.55 9.97
N GLN A 22 -18.07 -4.37 11.01
CA GLN A 22 -18.95 -4.08 12.14
C GLN A 22 -18.19 -3.28 13.21
N GLU A 23 -18.93 -2.44 13.93
CA GLU A 23 -18.46 -1.63 15.05
C GLU A 23 -19.17 -2.04 16.36
N PRO A 24 -18.66 -3.06 17.09
CA PRO A 24 -19.29 -3.55 18.31
C PRO A 24 -19.43 -2.44 19.36
N GLY A 25 -20.64 -2.30 19.91
CA GLY A 25 -20.94 -1.30 20.95
C GLY A 25 -21.21 0.10 20.41
N ILE A 26 -21.20 0.30 19.08
CA ILE A 26 -21.61 1.55 18.44
C ILE A 26 -23.06 1.40 17.95
N THR A 27 -23.89 2.41 18.23
CA THR A 27 -25.26 2.47 17.70
C THR A 27 -25.21 2.82 16.21
N TYR A 28 -25.93 2.07 15.40
CA TYR A 28 -26.03 2.31 13.95
C TYR A 28 -27.02 3.43 13.63
N GLU A 29 -26.85 4.01 12.45
CA GLU A 29 -27.80 4.94 11.86
C GLU A 29 -28.80 4.21 10.94
N THR A 30 -29.99 4.79 10.79
CA THR A 30 -30.97 4.38 9.77
C THR A 30 -31.15 5.55 8.81
N LEU A 31 -30.73 5.38 7.57
CA LEU A 31 -30.71 6.43 6.56
C LEU A 31 -31.68 6.11 5.42
N THR A 32 -32.35 7.14 4.90
CA THR A 32 -33.01 7.03 3.59
C THR A 32 -31.97 7.01 2.47
N THR A 33 -32.38 6.55 1.29
CA THR A 33 -31.50 6.53 0.10
C THR A 33 -30.95 7.92 -0.24
N ASP A 34 -31.78 8.97 -0.13
CA ASP A 34 -31.35 10.35 -0.42
C ASP A 34 -30.34 10.86 0.61
N GLN A 35 -30.51 10.51 1.89
CA GLN A 35 -29.54 10.85 2.94
C GLN A 35 -28.21 10.14 2.72
N ALA A 36 -28.26 8.85 2.39
CA ALA A 36 -27.06 8.07 2.09
C ALA A 36 -26.32 8.65 0.86
N ALA A 37 -27.04 8.99 -0.22
CA ALA A 37 -26.46 9.60 -1.41
C ALA A 37 -25.82 10.98 -1.11
N ALA A 38 -26.45 11.79 -0.26
CA ALA A 38 -25.90 13.09 0.14
C ALA A 38 -24.61 12.97 0.97
N LEU A 39 -24.50 11.93 1.80
CA LEU A 39 -23.29 11.64 2.58
C LEU A 39 -22.19 11.04 1.71
N ASP A 40 -22.53 10.15 0.78
CA ASP A 40 -21.61 9.56 -0.19
C ASP A 40 -20.98 10.62 -1.10
N ALA A 41 -21.77 11.58 -1.59
CA ALA A 41 -21.29 12.73 -2.36
C ALA A 41 -20.26 13.60 -1.59
N LYS A 42 -20.30 13.55 -0.26
CA LYS A 42 -19.36 14.23 0.64
C LYS A 42 -18.24 13.31 1.15
N LYS A 43 -18.20 12.05 0.70
CA LYS A 43 -17.22 11.03 1.11
C LYS A 43 -17.25 10.80 2.63
N CYS A 44 -18.43 10.93 3.24
CA CYS A 44 -18.62 10.63 4.64
C CYS A 44 -18.71 9.12 4.85
N ASN A 45 -18.04 8.62 5.89
CA ASN A 45 -18.23 7.25 6.33
C ASN A 45 -19.36 7.17 7.36
N VAL A 46 -20.24 6.18 7.22
CA VAL A 46 -21.42 5.94 8.05
C VAL A 46 -21.45 4.49 8.53
N PHE A 47 -21.90 4.28 9.75
CA PHE A 47 -22.24 2.96 10.27
C PHE A 47 -23.76 2.78 10.20
N VAL A 48 -24.24 2.00 9.23
CA VAL A 48 -25.66 1.97 8.83
C VAL A 48 -26.23 0.57 8.86
N TYR A 49 -27.51 0.46 9.25
CA TYR A 49 -28.25 -0.80 9.29
C TYR A 49 -28.82 -1.19 7.92
N TYR A 50 -28.66 -2.46 7.57
CA TYR A 50 -29.22 -3.05 6.36
C TYR A 50 -30.35 -4.03 6.68
N GLN A 51 -31.24 -4.23 5.70
CA GLN A 51 -32.42 -5.09 5.81
C GLN A 51 -32.10 -6.58 6.07
N ASN A 52 -30.84 -6.99 5.98
CA ASN A 52 -30.36 -8.32 6.34
C ASN A 52 -29.94 -8.41 7.82
N ASP A 53 -30.52 -7.57 8.66
CA ASP A 53 -30.28 -7.45 10.10
C ASP A 53 -28.82 -7.24 10.51
N THR A 54 -28.05 -6.55 9.66
CA THR A 54 -26.64 -6.29 9.88
C THR A 54 -26.33 -4.80 9.73
N ALA A 55 -25.60 -4.24 10.68
CA ALA A 55 -25.01 -2.91 10.55
C ALA A 55 -23.56 -3.00 10.06
N ILE A 56 -23.19 -2.17 9.09
CA ILE A 56 -21.85 -2.14 8.53
C ILE A 56 -21.34 -0.71 8.33
N LEU A 57 -20.02 -0.58 8.36
CA LEU A 57 -19.34 0.65 7.98
C LEU A 57 -19.27 0.78 6.46
N GLN A 58 -19.56 1.98 5.97
CA GLN A 58 -19.43 2.41 4.58
C GLN A 58 -18.82 3.81 4.53
N GLN A 59 -18.13 4.24 3.47
CA GLN A 59 -17.60 3.42 2.38
C GLN A 59 -16.18 2.92 2.67
N GLY A 60 -15.56 3.37 3.76
CA GLY A 60 -14.14 3.14 4.00
C GLY A 60 -13.27 3.98 3.06
N VAL A 61 -13.63 5.24 2.85
CA VAL A 61 -12.89 6.20 2.00
C VAL A 61 -12.37 7.37 2.81
N MET A 62 -11.29 7.99 2.34
CA MET A 62 -10.78 9.25 2.85
C MET A 62 -11.55 10.43 2.25
N SER A 63 -11.44 11.62 2.85
CA SER A 63 -12.07 12.83 2.30
C SER A 63 -11.56 13.21 0.90
N SER A 64 -10.36 12.76 0.52
CA SER A 64 -9.84 12.88 -0.86
C SER A 64 -10.61 12.02 -1.86
N GLY A 65 -11.26 10.95 -1.40
CA GLY A 65 -11.90 9.92 -2.21
C GLY A 65 -11.06 8.65 -2.36
N ASP A 66 -9.80 8.68 -1.93
CA ASP A 66 -8.94 7.50 -1.91
C ASP A 66 -9.47 6.48 -0.90
N PHE A 67 -9.23 5.20 -1.16
CA PHE A 67 -9.63 4.16 -0.22
C PHE A 67 -8.77 4.20 1.05
N PHE A 68 -9.42 3.98 2.19
CA PHE A 68 -8.75 4.02 3.49
C PHE A 68 -7.57 3.05 3.56
N ASP A 69 -7.76 1.83 3.07
CA ASP A 69 -6.75 0.77 3.15
C ASP A 69 -5.49 1.08 2.34
N GLU A 70 -5.63 1.80 1.23
CA GLU A 70 -4.49 2.27 0.44
C GLU A 70 -3.68 3.30 1.23
N ARG A 71 -4.34 4.33 1.76
CA ARG A 71 -3.66 5.39 2.53
C ARG A 71 -3.03 4.86 3.81
N HIS A 72 -3.79 4.09 4.58
CA HIS A 72 -3.31 3.51 5.84
C HIS A 72 -2.14 2.54 5.61
N GLY A 73 -2.24 1.67 4.60
CA GLY A 73 -1.17 0.73 4.26
C GLY A 73 0.09 1.42 3.72
N LEU A 74 -0.07 2.43 2.86
CA LEU A 74 1.06 3.18 2.30
C LEU A 74 1.78 4.02 3.36
N ASP A 75 1.06 4.65 4.29
CA ASP A 75 1.67 5.39 5.38
C ASP A 75 2.52 4.47 6.28
N TRP A 76 2.02 3.25 6.56
CA TRP A 76 2.82 2.21 7.22
C TRP A 76 4.05 1.82 6.39
N LEU A 77 3.89 1.53 5.09
CA LEU A 77 4.97 1.07 4.22
C LEU A 77 6.09 2.09 4.13
N GLN A 78 5.76 3.37 3.97
CA GLN A 78 6.73 4.46 3.94
C GLN A 78 7.57 4.48 5.24
N ASN A 79 6.90 4.44 6.40
CA ASN A 79 7.59 4.45 7.68
C ASN A 79 8.45 3.18 7.87
N TYR A 80 7.94 2.02 7.47
CA TYR A 80 8.60 0.73 7.61
C TYR A 80 9.89 0.66 6.78
N VAL A 81 9.82 1.01 5.48
CA VAL A 81 10.98 1.03 4.58
C VAL A 81 12.04 2.02 5.08
N GLN A 82 11.64 3.23 5.48
CA GLN A 82 12.57 4.25 5.97
C GLN A 82 13.27 3.81 7.26
N THR A 83 12.51 3.22 8.20
CA THR A 83 13.05 2.71 9.46
C THR A 83 14.05 1.59 9.23
N ASN A 84 13.72 0.63 8.35
CA ASN A 84 14.61 -0.49 8.03
C ASN A 84 15.90 -0.02 7.34
N LEU A 85 15.80 0.92 6.39
CA LEU A 85 16.95 1.48 5.71
C LEU A 85 17.85 2.28 6.65
N TYR A 86 17.25 3.06 7.55
CA TYR A 86 17.98 3.74 8.63
C TYR A 86 18.70 2.73 9.54
N ASN A 87 18.00 1.68 9.99
CA ASN A 87 18.58 0.65 10.85
C ASN A 87 19.73 -0.09 10.19
N LEU A 88 19.66 -0.36 8.88
CA LEU A 88 20.77 -0.94 8.12
C LEU A 88 22.03 -0.06 8.22
N LEU A 89 21.88 1.25 8.02
CA LEU A 89 22.99 2.20 8.08
C LEU A 89 23.52 2.36 9.50
N TYR A 90 22.62 2.48 10.47
CA TYR A 90 22.95 2.72 11.88
C TYR A 90 23.65 1.54 12.55
N THR A 91 23.19 0.32 12.29
CA THR A 91 23.71 -0.90 12.93
C THR A 91 24.93 -1.49 12.22
N SER A 92 25.29 -0.98 11.04
CA SER A 92 26.47 -1.44 10.31
C SER A 92 27.73 -1.03 11.08
N THR A 93 28.42 -2.01 11.68
CA THR A 93 29.66 -1.81 12.43
C THR A 93 30.81 -1.30 11.57
N THR A 94 30.71 -1.51 10.25
CA THR A 94 31.60 -0.95 9.22
C THR A 94 30.80 -0.03 8.29
N LYS A 95 31.47 0.68 7.37
CA LYS A 95 30.78 1.53 6.39
C LYS A 95 30.01 0.70 5.34
N VAL A 96 28.88 1.23 4.87
CA VAL A 96 28.34 0.85 3.55
C VAL A 96 29.12 1.66 2.51
N PRO A 97 29.94 1.02 1.65
CA PRO A 97 30.77 1.76 0.70
C PRO A 97 29.92 2.37 -0.42
N GLN A 98 30.35 3.51 -0.97
CA GLN A 98 29.77 4.11 -2.18
C GLN A 98 30.25 3.36 -3.43
N THR A 99 29.89 2.09 -3.53
CA THR A 99 30.16 1.19 -4.66
C THR A 99 28.86 0.49 -5.04
N ASP A 100 28.80 -0.10 -6.24
CA ASP A 100 27.58 -0.80 -6.69
C ASP A 100 27.20 -1.95 -5.75
N ALA A 101 28.18 -2.62 -5.14
CA ALA A 101 27.93 -3.63 -4.10
C ALA A 101 27.30 -3.02 -2.83
N GLY A 102 27.72 -1.81 -2.45
CA GLY A 102 27.10 -1.08 -1.33
C GLY A 102 25.67 -0.64 -1.64
N VAL A 103 25.41 -0.15 -2.86
CA VAL A 103 24.06 0.18 -3.33
C VAL A 103 23.18 -1.06 -3.39
N THR A 104 23.71 -2.19 -3.87
CA THR A 104 23.02 -3.48 -3.89
C THR A 104 22.59 -3.89 -2.47
N ARG A 105 23.44 -3.66 -1.46
CA ARG A 105 23.07 -3.92 -0.05
C ARG A 105 21.90 -3.04 0.42
N LEU A 106 21.82 -1.78 0.00
CA LEU A 106 20.69 -0.91 0.30
C LEU A 106 19.41 -1.38 -0.42
N LEU A 107 19.52 -1.73 -1.70
CA LEU A 107 18.41 -2.27 -2.50
C LEU A 107 17.84 -3.53 -1.86
N SER A 108 18.68 -4.50 -1.48
CA SER A 108 18.21 -5.73 -0.83
C SER A 108 17.45 -5.49 0.48
N ASN A 109 17.79 -4.45 1.25
CA ASN A 109 17.04 -4.11 2.47
C ASN A 109 15.68 -3.47 2.16
N VAL A 110 15.60 -2.66 1.10
CA VAL A 110 14.33 -2.15 0.59
C VAL A 110 13.47 -3.30 0.05
N GLU A 111 14.03 -4.24 -0.70
CA GLU A 111 13.33 -5.44 -1.18
C GLU A 111 12.73 -6.25 -0.02
N GLN A 112 13.49 -6.50 1.06
CA GLN A 112 12.96 -7.19 2.25
C GLN A 112 11.75 -6.47 2.87
N SER A 113 11.77 -5.14 2.85
CA SER A 113 10.65 -4.35 3.36
C SER A 113 9.42 -4.46 2.43
N MET A 114 9.65 -4.50 1.12
CA MET A 114 8.59 -4.71 0.13
C MET A 114 8.03 -6.14 0.17
N ASP A 115 8.86 -7.16 0.44
CA ASP A 115 8.40 -8.53 0.64
C ASP A 115 7.41 -8.64 1.82
N GLN A 116 7.62 -7.85 2.88
CA GLN A 116 6.65 -7.79 3.99
C GLN A 116 5.32 -7.17 3.54
N SER A 117 5.34 -6.18 2.66
CA SER A 117 4.12 -5.57 2.08
C SER A 117 3.34 -6.54 1.18
N VAL A 118 4.03 -7.47 0.53
CA VAL A 118 3.37 -8.57 -0.20
C VAL A 118 2.79 -9.57 0.78
N THR A 119 3.57 -9.95 1.80
CA THR A 119 3.19 -10.93 2.82
C THR A 119 1.93 -10.52 3.57
N ASN A 120 1.82 -9.24 3.95
CA ASN A 120 0.66 -8.74 4.69
C ASN A 120 -0.57 -8.47 3.80
N GLY A 121 -0.44 -8.56 2.48
CA GLY A 121 -1.52 -8.40 1.52
C GLY A 121 -1.74 -6.96 1.04
N LEU A 122 -0.80 -6.03 1.27
CA LEU A 122 -0.88 -4.67 0.75
C LEU A 122 -0.53 -4.60 -0.75
N VAL A 123 0.53 -5.29 -1.14
CA VAL A 123 1.08 -5.33 -2.51
C VAL A 123 0.83 -6.69 -3.13
N ALA A 124 0.52 -6.72 -4.43
CA ALA A 124 0.30 -7.95 -5.17
C ALA A 124 0.83 -7.85 -6.60
N ALA A 125 1.03 -9.00 -7.24
CA ALA A 125 1.44 -9.07 -8.63
C ALA A 125 0.46 -8.32 -9.54
N GLY A 126 0.98 -7.71 -10.60
CA GLY A 126 0.15 -7.04 -11.59
C GLY A 126 0.96 -6.29 -12.64
N VAL A 127 0.26 -5.53 -13.48
CA VAL A 127 0.87 -4.75 -14.56
C VAL A 127 1.22 -3.34 -14.08
N TRP A 128 2.43 -2.90 -14.39
CA TRP A 128 2.87 -1.53 -14.19
C TRP A 128 2.28 -0.63 -15.25
N ASN A 129 1.49 0.37 -14.83
CA ASN A 129 0.89 1.34 -15.74
C ASN A 129 1.50 2.75 -15.59
N GLY A 130 2.60 2.87 -14.83
CA GLY A 130 3.29 4.14 -14.63
C GLY A 130 4.33 4.42 -15.70
N GLY A 131 5.10 5.50 -15.49
CA GLY A 131 6.20 5.88 -16.39
C GLY A 131 7.43 4.96 -16.28
N PRO A 132 8.42 5.13 -17.17
CA PRO A 132 9.63 4.33 -17.18
C PRO A 132 10.47 4.53 -15.92
N ILE A 133 10.99 3.45 -15.33
CA ILE A 133 11.89 3.45 -14.17
C ILE A 133 12.97 2.39 -14.39
N GLY A 134 14.23 2.79 -14.57
CA GLY A 134 15.32 1.83 -14.80
C GLY A 134 15.08 1.02 -16.07
N GLN A 135 14.81 -0.28 -15.91
CA GLN A 135 14.47 -1.20 -17.01
C GLN A 135 12.97 -1.52 -17.09
N LEU A 136 12.14 -0.89 -16.26
CA LEU A 136 10.70 -1.08 -16.21
C LEU A 136 10.00 -0.07 -17.10
N ASP A 137 9.14 -0.55 -18.00
CA ASP A 137 8.29 0.24 -18.88
C ASP A 137 6.79 0.00 -18.59
N SER A 138 5.94 0.90 -19.09
CA SER A 138 4.49 0.73 -18.98
C SER A 138 4.04 -0.52 -19.75
N GLY A 139 3.23 -1.36 -19.10
CA GLY A 139 2.80 -2.66 -19.60
C GLY A 139 3.61 -3.85 -19.05
N ASP A 140 4.74 -3.59 -18.38
CA ASP A 140 5.53 -4.67 -17.79
C ASP A 140 4.83 -5.32 -16.59
N THR A 141 5.07 -6.61 -16.42
CA THR A 141 4.51 -7.38 -15.31
C THR A 141 5.44 -7.32 -14.10
N LEU A 142 4.92 -6.82 -12.98
CA LEU A 142 5.54 -6.90 -11.67
C LEU A 142 5.16 -8.23 -11.02
N THR A 143 5.90 -9.30 -11.31
CA THR A 143 5.58 -10.65 -10.80
C THR A 143 5.60 -10.74 -9.27
N LYS A 144 6.49 -10.00 -8.60
CA LYS A 144 6.52 -9.87 -7.13
C LYS A 144 5.52 -8.85 -6.60
N GLY A 145 4.87 -8.10 -7.47
CA GLY A 145 4.07 -6.91 -7.15
C GLY A 145 4.86 -5.61 -7.01
N TYR A 146 6.20 -5.67 -7.03
CA TYR A 146 7.06 -4.50 -6.99
C TYR A 146 8.36 -4.68 -7.79
N TYR A 147 9.03 -3.57 -8.07
CA TYR A 147 10.34 -3.45 -8.71
C TYR A 147 11.14 -2.37 -7.98
N VAL A 148 12.38 -2.68 -7.57
CA VAL A 148 13.27 -1.75 -6.88
C VAL A 148 14.45 -1.43 -7.81
N TYR A 149 14.78 -0.15 -7.92
CA TYR A 149 15.84 0.34 -8.80
C TYR A 149 16.67 1.42 -8.12
N ALA A 150 17.97 1.41 -8.38
CA ALA A 150 18.85 2.55 -8.19
C ALA A 150 19.84 2.57 -9.35
N GLN A 151 20.18 3.76 -9.81
CA GLN A 151 21.20 3.95 -10.84
C GLN A 151 22.59 3.49 -10.36
N LEU A 152 23.48 3.17 -11.31
CA LEU A 152 24.85 2.80 -11.00
C LEU A 152 25.61 3.96 -10.37
N ILE A 153 26.59 3.65 -9.51
CA ILE A 153 27.46 4.67 -8.89
C ILE A 153 28.26 5.43 -9.95
N SER A 154 28.55 4.82 -11.09
CA SER A 154 29.22 5.47 -12.22
C SER A 154 28.40 6.57 -12.87
N GLU A 155 27.07 6.50 -12.77
CA GLU A 155 26.12 7.46 -13.38
C GLU A 155 25.71 8.56 -12.39
N GLN A 156 26.16 8.46 -11.14
CA GLN A 156 25.86 9.44 -10.10
C GLN A 156 26.75 10.69 -10.24
N ALA A 157 26.13 11.86 -10.07
CA ALA A 157 26.82 13.13 -10.05
C ALA A 157 27.97 13.13 -9.03
N GLN A 158 29.14 13.60 -9.45
CA GLN A 158 30.32 13.64 -8.59
C GLN A 158 30.07 14.42 -7.30
N ALA A 159 29.38 15.57 -7.38
CA ALA A 159 29.06 16.39 -6.21
C ALA A 159 28.22 15.62 -5.15
N ASP A 160 27.30 14.76 -5.58
CA ASP A 160 26.51 13.94 -4.66
C ASP A 160 27.33 12.81 -4.02
N ARG A 161 28.25 12.21 -4.79
CA ARG A 161 29.20 11.21 -4.26
C ARG A 161 30.16 11.81 -3.24
N GLU A 162 30.67 13.01 -3.50
CA GLU A 162 31.51 13.76 -2.57
C GLU A 162 30.74 14.17 -1.31
N ALA A 163 29.46 14.52 -1.46
CA ALA A 163 28.53 14.73 -0.35
C ALA A 163 28.03 13.44 0.32
N ARG A 164 28.52 12.27 -0.11
CA ARG A 164 28.20 10.94 0.42
C ARG A 164 26.71 10.57 0.37
N LYS A 165 26.01 11.06 -0.65
CA LYS A 165 24.61 10.67 -0.88
C LYS A 165 24.59 9.36 -1.66
N ALA A 166 23.77 8.41 -1.23
CA ALA A 166 23.47 7.25 -2.06
C ALA A 166 22.66 7.68 -3.30
N PRO A 167 22.75 6.94 -4.42
CA PRO A 167 21.79 7.08 -5.50
C PRO A 167 20.35 6.95 -5.00
N VAL A 168 19.42 7.66 -5.64
CA VAL A 168 18.01 7.56 -5.30
C VAL A 168 17.54 6.13 -5.53
N ILE A 169 17.00 5.52 -4.47
CA ILE A 169 16.32 4.22 -4.58
C ILE A 169 14.86 4.50 -4.91
N GLN A 170 14.41 3.94 -6.02
CA GLN A 170 13.04 4.05 -6.53
C GLN A 170 12.36 2.70 -6.40
N VAL A 171 11.09 2.71 -5.99
CA VAL A 171 10.24 1.51 -5.93
C VAL A 171 9.00 1.76 -6.77
N ALA A 172 8.78 0.92 -7.78
CA ALA A 172 7.50 0.79 -8.45
C ALA A 172 6.74 -0.36 -7.78
N CYS A 173 5.49 -0.17 -7.38
CA CYS A 173 4.68 -1.24 -6.78
C CYS A 173 3.22 -1.17 -7.22
N LYS A 174 2.55 -2.32 -7.13
CA LYS A 174 1.13 -2.49 -7.43
C LYS A 174 0.40 -2.89 -6.16
N LEU A 175 -0.51 -2.03 -5.71
CA LEU A 175 -1.40 -2.36 -4.59
C LEU A 175 -2.37 -3.48 -4.98
N ALA A 176 -2.65 -4.37 -4.03
CA ALA A 176 -3.65 -5.43 -4.19
C ALA A 176 -5.08 -4.86 -4.26
N GLY A 177 -5.32 -3.75 -3.56
CA GLY A 177 -6.63 -3.14 -3.41
C GLY A 177 -7.62 -4.00 -2.63
N ALA A 178 -8.85 -3.51 -2.47
CA ALA A 178 -9.94 -4.25 -1.86
C ALA A 178 -11.21 -4.18 -2.73
N VAL A 179 -11.95 -5.29 -2.78
CA VAL A 179 -13.22 -5.35 -3.53
C VAL A 179 -14.32 -4.71 -2.69
N HIS A 180 -14.90 -3.63 -3.21
CA HIS A 180 -15.99 -2.86 -2.56
C HIS A 180 -17.35 -3.01 -3.23
N PHE A 181 -17.36 -3.54 -4.46
CA PHE A 181 -18.55 -3.74 -5.31
C PHE A 181 -18.34 -5.01 -6.15
N ALA A 182 -19.42 -5.72 -6.44
CA ALA A 182 -19.39 -6.93 -7.27
C ALA A 182 -20.74 -7.12 -7.98
N ASP A 183 -20.70 -7.49 -9.25
CA ASP A 183 -21.86 -7.81 -10.09
C ASP A 183 -21.76 -9.25 -10.61
N VAL A 184 -22.90 -9.94 -10.74
CA VAL A 184 -22.98 -11.31 -11.26
C VAL A 184 -24.01 -11.36 -12.39
N GLN A 185 -23.59 -11.81 -13.57
CA GLN A 185 -24.47 -12.03 -14.72
C GLN A 185 -24.67 -13.54 -14.94
N ILE A 186 -25.93 -13.95 -15.11
CA ILE A 186 -26.30 -15.33 -15.44
C ILE A 186 -26.90 -15.36 -16.85
N ASN A 187 -26.24 -16.08 -17.75
CA ASN A 187 -26.73 -16.31 -19.12
C ASN A 187 -27.25 -17.75 -19.22
N VAL A 188 -28.47 -17.92 -19.74
CA VAL A 188 -29.12 -19.23 -19.89
C VAL A 188 -29.31 -19.53 -21.38
N VAL A 189 -28.97 -20.76 -21.78
CA VAL A 189 -29.30 -21.33 -23.09
C VAL A 189 -30.28 -22.47 -22.84
N ARG A 190 -31.33 -22.56 -23.66
CA ARG A 190 -32.22 -23.73 -23.70
C ARG A 190 -31.81 -24.65 -24.83
#